data_AF-A0A2V4ATC7-F1
#
_entry.id   AF-A0A2V4ATC7-F1
#
_cell.length_a   1.000
_cell.length_b   1.000
_cell.length_c   1.000
_cell.angle_alpha   90.00
_cell.angle_beta   90.00
_cell.angle_gamma   90.00
#
_symmetry.space_group_name_H-M   'P 1'
#
loop_
_entity.id
_entity.type
_entity.pdbx_description
1 polymer ?
#
loop_
_entity_poly.entity_id
_entity_poly.type
_entity_poly.pdbx_seq_one_letter_code
_entity_poly.pdbx_strand_id
1 'polypeptide(L)'
;MLDARRHYLSLRAVALLPLVLFFPAVIAFFVNPDVAWGEYLGVFFHLSILFLISRLDAPSWAKAAGYGWVTLDVLAGILMINDIPYDTAWAVRLGGHVLAGVWIVSSSLVSKAWPVTVVGTITGLWLASYSFVGNVLPESFLSPAGICILVWFALVAIFHRSVEERSAAPTSPASV
;
A
#
# COMPACT_ATOMS: atom_id res chain seq x y z
N MET A 1 -2.11 21.27 17.03
CA MET A 1 -1.86 21.62 15.62
C MET A 1 -0.87 20.60 15.07
N LEU A 2 -1.21 19.91 13.98
CA LEU A 2 -0.30 18.95 13.34
C LEU A 2 0.74 19.74 12.53
N ASP A 3 2.02 19.49 12.79
CA ASP A 3 3.16 20.11 12.10
C ASP A 3 3.72 19.12 11.07
N ALA A 4 3.74 19.53 9.79
CA ALA A 4 4.25 18.73 8.69
C ALA A 4 5.74 18.35 8.84
N ARG A 5 6.50 19.08 9.68
CA ARG A 5 7.91 18.81 9.97
C ARG A 5 8.13 17.83 11.12
N ARG A 6 7.09 17.43 11.85
CA ARG A 6 7.20 16.46 12.96
C ARG A 6 6.80 15.05 12.53
N HIS A 7 7.69 14.10 12.79
CA HIS A 7 7.38 12.68 12.68
C HIS A 7 6.64 12.20 13.93
N TYR A 8 5.30 12.12 13.86
CA TYR A 8 4.46 11.69 14.99
C TYR A 8 4.46 10.16 15.24
N LEU A 9 4.79 9.38 14.22
CA LEU A 9 4.90 7.92 14.27
C LEU A 9 6.23 7.49 13.67
N SER A 10 6.74 6.30 13.98
CA SER A 10 7.89 5.71 13.27
C SER A 10 7.47 5.17 11.90
N LEU A 11 8.40 5.01 10.96
CA LEU A 11 8.07 4.40 9.66
C LEU A 11 7.56 2.97 9.82
N ARG A 12 8.11 2.23 10.80
CA ARG A 12 7.63 0.89 11.16
C ARG A 12 6.16 0.90 11.53
N ALA A 13 5.74 1.82 12.41
CA ALA A 13 4.32 1.94 12.78
C ALA A 13 3.45 2.31 11.57
N VAL A 14 3.95 3.20 10.71
CA VAL A 14 3.27 3.60 9.47
C VAL A 14 3.15 2.46 8.45
N ALA A 15 4.09 1.51 8.42
CA ALA A 15 4.03 0.34 7.54
C ALA A 15 3.22 -0.82 8.15
N LEU A 16 3.20 -0.95 9.49
CA LEU A 16 2.41 -1.98 10.17
C LEU A 16 0.91 -1.66 10.17
N LEU A 17 0.53 -0.39 10.27
CA LEU A 17 -0.87 0.02 10.26
C LEU A 17 -1.65 -0.49 9.02
N PRO A 18 -1.20 -0.25 7.77
CA PRO A 18 -1.88 -0.78 6.60
C PRO A 18 -1.88 -2.31 6.58
N LEU A 19 -0.82 -2.97 7.05
CA LEU A 19 -0.78 -4.42 7.14
C LEU A 19 -1.88 -4.97 8.07
N VAL A 20 -2.05 -4.37 9.24
CA VAL A 20 -3.08 -4.77 10.21
C VAL A 20 -4.49 -4.53 9.67
N LEU A 21 -4.71 -3.41 8.97
CA LEU A 21 -6.01 -3.07 8.41
C LEU A 21 -6.36 -3.93 7.19
N PHE A 22 -5.38 -4.29 6.37
CA PHE A 22 -5.61 -5.04 5.15
C PHE A 22 -5.70 -6.56 5.38
N PHE A 23 -5.02 -7.09 6.39
CA PHE A 23 -5.01 -8.53 6.65
C PHE A 23 -6.42 -9.15 6.82
N PRO A 24 -7.35 -8.56 7.61
CA PRO A 24 -8.72 -9.05 7.69
C PRO A 24 -9.49 -8.95 6.36
N ALA A 25 -9.23 -7.91 5.55
CA ALA A 25 -9.86 -7.75 4.24
C ALA A 25 -9.39 -8.83 3.26
N VAL A 26 -8.10 -9.19 3.29
CA VAL A 26 -7.57 -10.30 2.51
C VAL A 26 -8.20 -11.62 2.95
N ILE A 27 -8.33 -11.88 4.26
CA ILE A 27 -9.02 -13.09 4.74
C ILE A 27 -10.48 -13.11 4.27
N ALA A 28 -11.21 -12.01 4.38
CA ALA A 28 -12.59 -11.90 3.92
C ALA A 28 -12.71 -12.24 2.43
N PHE A 29 -11.81 -11.74 1.59
CA PHE A 29 -11.78 -12.06 0.16
C PHE A 29 -11.74 -13.56 -0.12
N PHE A 30 -11.05 -14.35 0.70
CA PHE A 30 -10.97 -15.81 0.53
C PHE A 30 -12.11 -16.60 1.18
N VAL A 31 -12.74 -16.06 2.24
CA VAL A 31 -13.68 -16.80 3.08
C VAL A 31 -15.13 -16.37 2.86
N ASN A 32 -15.37 -15.07 2.72
CA ASN A 32 -16.67 -14.47 2.48
C ASN A 32 -16.50 -13.06 1.87
N PRO A 33 -16.47 -12.93 0.53
CA PRO A 33 -16.22 -11.66 -0.13
C PRO A 33 -17.37 -10.64 0.04
N ASP A 34 -18.57 -11.10 0.37
CA ASP A 34 -19.79 -10.27 0.44
C ASP A 34 -20.02 -9.63 1.82
N VAL A 35 -19.01 -9.67 2.72
CA VAL A 35 -19.15 -9.06 4.06
C VAL A 35 -19.23 -7.55 3.98
N ALA A 36 -20.34 -6.96 4.45
CA ALA A 36 -20.60 -5.52 4.39
C ALA A 36 -19.51 -4.65 5.07
N TRP A 37 -18.79 -5.19 6.07
CA TRP A 37 -17.70 -4.48 6.73
C TRP A 37 -16.39 -4.46 5.93
N GLY A 38 -16.25 -5.30 4.91
CA GLY A 38 -15.04 -5.46 4.10
C GLY A 38 -14.62 -4.13 3.45
N GLU A 39 -15.58 -3.43 2.86
CA GLU A 39 -15.33 -2.13 2.21
C GLU A 39 -14.89 -1.05 3.21
N TYR A 40 -15.47 -1.01 4.41
CA TYR A 40 -15.06 -0.06 5.45
C TYR A 40 -13.60 -0.28 5.85
N LEU A 41 -13.20 -1.53 6.08
CA LEU A 41 -11.80 -1.85 6.38
C LEU A 41 -10.88 -1.53 5.20
N GLY A 42 -11.34 -1.80 3.97
CA GLY A 42 -10.66 -1.39 2.74
C GLY A 42 -10.40 0.11 2.70
N VAL A 43 -11.41 0.95 2.99
CA VAL A 43 -11.25 2.41 3.04
C VAL A 43 -10.24 2.84 4.10
N PHE A 44 -10.34 2.30 5.33
CA PHE A 44 -9.39 2.64 6.39
C PHE A 44 -7.96 2.19 6.05
N PHE A 45 -7.81 1.04 5.42
CA PHE A 45 -6.53 0.58 4.88
C PHE A 45 -5.94 1.62 3.92
N HIS A 46 -6.68 2.04 2.89
CA HIS A 46 -6.18 3.03 1.92
C HIS A 46 -5.83 4.37 2.58
N LEU A 47 -6.66 4.85 3.51
CA LEU A 47 -6.36 6.08 4.26
C LEU A 47 -5.05 5.97 5.06
N SER A 48 -4.75 4.80 5.61
CA SER A 48 -3.48 4.58 6.31
C SER A 48 -2.26 4.62 5.38
N ILE A 49 -2.43 4.28 4.10
CA ILE A 49 -1.35 4.32 3.09
C ILE A 49 -0.88 5.75 2.81
N LEU A 50 -1.69 6.78 3.07
CA LEU A 50 -1.27 8.19 2.93
C LEU A 50 0.00 8.49 3.72
N PHE A 51 0.09 7.96 4.94
CA PHE A 51 1.27 8.11 5.79
C PHE A 51 2.48 7.40 5.17
N LEU A 52 2.27 6.22 4.58
CA LEU A 52 3.34 5.46 3.95
C LEU A 52 3.87 6.15 2.67
N ILE A 53 2.97 6.66 1.81
CA ILE A 53 3.32 7.43 0.61
C ILE A 53 4.19 8.64 0.96
N SER A 54 3.81 9.37 2.01
CA SER A 54 4.57 10.56 2.42
C SER A 54 6.03 10.24 2.77
N ARG A 55 6.29 9.04 3.32
CA ARG A 55 7.56 8.69 3.95
C ARG A 55 8.46 7.80 3.13
N LEU A 56 7.92 6.95 2.26
CA LEU A 56 8.76 6.16 1.38
C LEU A 56 9.48 7.08 0.38
N ASP A 57 10.75 6.79 0.15
CA ASP A 57 11.51 7.45 -0.91
C ASP A 57 10.88 7.08 -2.25
N ALA A 58 10.59 8.09 -3.07
CA ALA A 58 10.10 7.96 -4.43
C ALA A 58 10.17 9.34 -5.11
N PRO A 59 10.31 9.40 -6.45
CA PRO A 59 10.13 10.64 -7.18
C PRO A 59 8.77 11.31 -6.88
N SER A 60 8.71 12.63 -6.95
CA SER A 60 7.50 13.39 -6.62
C SER A 60 6.27 12.98 -7.45
N TRP A 61 6.46 12.71 -8.75
CA TRP A 61 5.40 12.22 -9.63
C TRP A 61 4.88 10.84 -9.22
N ALA A 62 5.75 9.97 -8.69
CA ALA A 62 5.36 8.65 -8.21
C ALA A 62 4.59 8.74 -6.89
N LYS A 63 4.97 9.68 -6.01
CA LYS A 63 4.17 9.99 -4.80
C LYS A 63 2.80 10.55 -5.18
N ALA A 64 2.72 11.42 -6.18
CA ALA A 64 1.45 11.92 -6.70
C ALA A 64 0.57 10.78 -7.24
N ALA A 65 1.15 9.81 -7.95
CA ALA A 65 0.44 8.59 -8.35
C ALA A 65 -0.06 7.80 -7.12
N GLY A 66 0.77 7.62 -6.08
CA GLY A 66 0.35 6.96 -4.84
C GLY A 66 -0.83 7.66 -4.16
N TYR A 67 -0.82 8.99 -4.07
CA TYR A 67 -1.95 9.74 -3.54
C TYR A 67 -3.20 9.63 -4.42
N GLY A 68 -3.02 9.61 -5.75
CA GLY A 68 -4.11 9.38 -6.69
C GLY A 68 -4.74 8.00 -6.54
N TRP A 69 -3.92 6.96 -6.37
CA TRP A 69 -4.40 5.61 -6.05
C TRP A 69 -5.28 5.59 -4.81
N VAL A 70 -4.77 6.10 -3.68
CA VAL A 70 -5.55 6.13 -2.43
C VAL A 70 -6.86 6.88 -2.61
N THR A 71 -6.84 7.99 -3.35
CA THR A 71 -8.06 8.78 -3.62
C THR A 71 -9.09 7.97 -4.40
N LEU A 72 -8.68 7.27 -5.46
CA LEU A 72 -9.58 6.46 -6.29
C LEU A 72 -10.11 5.23 -5.55
N ASP A 73 -9.28 4.55 -4.76
CA ASP A 73 -9.72 3.35 -4.03
C ASP A 73 -10.59 3.69 -2.82
N VAL A 74 -10.37 4.85 -2.18
CA VAL A 74 -11.31 5.39 -1.20
C VAL A 74 -12.63 5.74 -1.89
N LEU A 75 -12.61 6.42 -3.04
CA LEU A 75 -13.82 6.71 -3.80
C LEU A 75 -14.56 5.43 -4.17
N ALA A 76 -13.87 4.42 -4.72
CA ALA A 76 -14.46 3.13 -5.07
C ALA A 76 -15.13 2.46 -3.87
N GLY A 77 -14.45 2.43 -2.71
CA GLY A 77 -15.03 1.89 -1.47
C GLY A 77 -16.26 2.66 -1.01
N ILE A 78 -16.25 4.00 -1.07
CA ILE A 78 -17.42 4.83 -0.75
C ILE A 78 -18.58 4.57 -1.71
N LEU A 79 -18.31 4.41 -3.02
CA LEU A 79 -19.34 4.06 -3.99
C LEU A 79 -20.00 2.71 -3.64
N MET A 80 -19.20 1.69 -3.33
CA MET A 80 -19.70 0.36 -2.94
C MET A 80 -20.51 0.41 -1.63
N ILE A 81 -20.05 1.18 -0.63
CA ILE A 81 -20.78 1.39 0.64
C ILE A 81 -22.16 2.05 0.42
N ASN A 82 -22.31 2.84 -0.65
CA ASN A 82 -23.54 3.55 -0.98
C ASN A 82 -24.33 2.87 -2.12
N ASP A 83 -24.17 1.56 -2.27
CA ASP A 83 -24.94 0.72 -3.20
C ASP A 83 -24.84 1.16 -4.68
N ILE A 84 -23.74 1.82 -5.06
CA ILE A 84 -23.44 2.08 -6.47
C ILE A 84 -23.05 0.76 -7.14
N PRO A 85 -23.51 0.49 -8.39
CA PRO A 85 -23.25 -0.78 -9.05
C PRO A 85 -21.78 -1.18 -9.02
N TYR A 86 -21.54 -2.45 -8.66
CA TYR A 86 -20.22 -3.03 -8.48
C TYR A 86 -19.27 -2.72 -9.64
N ASP A 87 -19.71 -2.96 -10.88
CA ASP A 87 -18.89 -2.73 -12.08
C ASP A 87 -18.42 -1.28 -12.23
N THR A 88 -19.25 -0.32 -11.81
CA THR A 88 -18.91 1.11 -11.83
C THR A 88 -17.81 1.41 -10.81
N ALA A 89 -17.99 0.94 -9.57
CA ALA A 89 -17.00 1.15 -8.52
C ALA A 89 -15.71 0.38 -8.78
N TRP A 90 -15.82 -0.82 -9.35
CA TRP A 90 -14.70 -1.67 -9.73
C TRP A 90 -13.85 -1.01 -10.83
N ALA A 91 -14.47 -0.42 -11.86
CA ALA A 91 -13.74 0.30 -12.90
C ALA A 91 -12.91 1.46 -12.33
N VAL A 92 -13.45 2.20 -11.34
CA VAL A 92 -12.70 3.24 -10.61
C VAL A 92 -11.52 2.65 -9.87
N ARG A 93 -11.72 1.52 -9.16
CA ARG A 93 -10.67 0.80 -8.42
C ARG A 93 -9.55 0.30 -9.33
N LEU A 94 -9.89 -0.24 -10.50
CA LEU A 94 -8.89 -0.66 -11.49
C LEU A 94 -8.04 0.52 -12.00
N GLY A 95 -8.64 1.71 -12.16
CA GLY A 95 -7.90 2.94 -12.40
C GLY A 95 -6.93 3.28 -11.27
N GLY A 96 -7.37 3.13 -10.01
CA GLY A 96 -6.55 3.24 -8.81
C GLY A 96 -5.35 2.28 -8.81
N HIS A 97 -5.57 1.01 -9.12
CA HIS A 97 -4.55 -0.05 -9.19
C HIS A 97 -3.39 0.28 -10.15
N VAL A 98 -3.64 0.96 -11.27
CA VAL A 98 -2.57 1.41 -12.17
C VAL A 98 -1.66 2.41 -11.46
N LEU A 99 -2.25 3.40 -10.79
CA LEU A 99 -1.52 4.41 -10.02
C LEU A 99 -0.79 3.78 -8.81
N ALA A 100 -1.40 2.76 -8.20
CA ALA A 100 -0.80 1.97 -7.13
C ALA A 100 0.49 1.31 -7.61
N GLY A 101 0.42 0.62 -8.77
CA GLY A 101 1.57 -0.05 -9.35
C GLY A 101 2.71 0.90 -9.65
N VAL A 102 2.41 2.08 -10.21
CA VAL A 102 3.40 3.14 -10.46
C VAL A 102 4.13 3.54 -9.18
N TRP A 103 3.40 3.80 -8.10
CA TRP A 103 3.99 4.19 -6.81
C TRP A 103 4.78 3.05 -6.15
N ILE A 104 4.21 1.84 -6.09
CA ILE A 104 4.83 0.67 -5.45
C ILE A 104 6.14 0.32 -6.17
N VAL A 105 6.13 0.23 -7.50
CA VAL A 105 7.35 -0.07 -8.28
C VAL A 105 8.41 1.00 -8.03
N SER A 106 8.05 2.28 -8.19
CA SER A 106 9.01 3.38 -8.06
C SER A 106 9.62 3.47 -6.67
N SER A 107 8.82 3.30 -5.61
CA SER A 107 9.30 3.30 -4.23
C SER A 107 10.14 2.05 -3.90
N SER A 108 9.86 0.92 -4.53
CA SER A 108 10.59 -0.32 -4.34
C SER A 108 11.95 -0.32 -5.04
N LEU A 109 12.06 0.29 -6.22
CA LEU A 109 13.31 0.38 -6.98
C LEU A 109 14.37 1.28 -6.33
N VAL A 110 13.95 2.27 -5.54
CA VAL A 110 14.89 3.12 -4.79
C VAL A 110 15.24 2.56 -3.41
N SER A 111 14.60 1.47 -2.99
CA SER A 111 14.94 0.77 -1.76
C SER A 111 16.33 0.13 -1.85
N LYS A 112 17.11 0.22 -0.77
CA LYS A 112 18.39 -0.47 -0.65
C LYS A 112 18.25 -1.96 -0.28
N ALA A 113 17.05 -2.39 0.11
CA ALA A 113 16.77 -3.76 0.51
C ALA A 113 16.20 -4.56 -0.66
N TRP A 114 16.98 -5.49 -1.21
CA TRP A 114 16.59 -6.29 -2.37
C TRP A 114 15.23 -7.02 -2.22
N PRO A 115 14.82 -7.56 -1.03
CA PRO A 115 13.52 -8.22 -0.93
C PRO A 115 12.36 -7.25 -1.13
N VAL A 116 12.49 -6.02 -0.62
CA VAL A 116 11.49 -4.95 -0.81
C VAL A 116 11.40 -4.60 -2.30
N THR A 117 12.55 -4.49 -2.97
CA THR A 117 12.62 -4.20 -4.41
C THR A 117 11.93 -5.26 -5.25
N VAL A 118 12.27 -6.54 -5.05
CA VAL A 118 11.74 -7.65 -5.84
C VAL A 118 10.23 -7.81 -5.61
N VAL A 119 9.82 -7.95 -4.34
CA VAL A 119 8.41 -8.20 -4.00
C VAL A 119 7.55 -7.01 -4.41
N GLY A 120 7.99 -5.78 -4.16
CA GLY A 120 7.24 -4.60 -4.53
C GLY A 120 7.13 -4.42 -6.03
N THR A 121 8.20 -4.67 -6.79
CA THR A 121 8.16 -4.58 -8.26
C THR A 121 7.17 -5.60 -8.84
N ILE A 122 7.22 -6.86 -8.38
CA ILE A 122 6.27 -7.89 -8.81
C ILE A 122 4.83 -7.49 -8.45
N THR A 123 4.61 -7.07 -7.20
CA THR A 123 3.28 -6.67 -6.70
C THR A 123 2.70 -5.52 -7.53
N GLY A 124 3.48 -4.45 -7.73
CA GLY A 124 3.02 -3.27 -8.43
C GLY A 124 2.77 -3.52 -9.92
N LEU A 125 3.64 -4.31 -10.58
CA LEU A 125 3.42 -4.71 -11.96
C LEU A 125 2.18 -5.61 -12.10
N TRP A 126 1.97 -6.55 -11.19
CA TRP A 126 0.80 -7.42 -11.20
C TRP A 126 -0.49 -6.62 -11.07
N LEU A 127 -0.54 -5.74 -10.05
CA LEU A 127 -1.71 -4.93 -9.75
C LEU A 127 -2.07 -4.01 -10.93
N ALA A 128 -1.08 -3.30 -11.50
CA ALA A 128 -1.30 -2.45 -12.65
C ALA A 128 -1.66 -3.23 -13.92
N SER A 129 -0.99 -4.37 -14.18
CA SER A 129 -1.23 -5.15 -15.39
C SER A 129 -2.63 -5.77 -15.39
N TYR A 130 -3.09 -6.25 -14.23
CA TYR A 130 -4.44 -6.79 -14.09
C TYR A 130 -5.50 -5.75 -14.50
N SER A 131 -5.32 -4.46 -14.20
CA SER A 131 -6.26 -3.40 -14.59
C SER A 131 -6.51 -3.31 -16.10
N PHE A 132 -5.57 -3.75 -16.94
CA PHE A 132 -5.74 -3.75 -18.40
C PHE A 132 -6.44 -5.01 -18.93
N VAL A 133 -6.57 -6.05 -18.11
CA VAL A 133 -7.14 -7.36 -18.49
C VAL A 133 -8.27 -7.81 -17.55
N GLY A 134 -8.69 -6.98 -16.61
CA GLY A 134 -9.72 -7.31 -15.61
C GLY A 134 -11.11 -7.53 -16.21
N ASN A 135 -11.34 -7.12 -17.45
CA ASN A 135 -12.57 -7.43 -18.20
C ASN A 135 -12.58 -8.85 -18.78
N VAL A 136 -11.43 -9.53 -18.85
CA VAL A 136 -11.31 -10.89 -19.41
C VAL A 136 -10.86 -11.92 -18.38
N LEU A 137 -10.15 -11.50 -17.32
CA LEU A 137 -9.68 -12.38 -16.25
C LEU A 137 -10.55 -12.23 -15.00
N PRO A 138 -10.90 -13.35 -14.32
CA PRO A 138 -11.66 -13.28 -13.07
C PRO A 138 -10.85 -12.61 -11.96
N GLU A 139 -11.55 -12.01 -11.00
CA GLU A 139 -10.96 -11.27 -9.88
C GLU A 139 -10.04 -12.09 -8.99
N SER A 140 -10.21 -13.42 -8.98
CA SER A 140 -9.31 -14.34 -8.27
C SER A 140 -7.85 -14.27 -8.75
N PHE A 141 -7.59 -13.71 -9.93
CA PHE A 141 -6.23 -13.43 -10.41
C PHE A 141 -5.57 -12.26 -9.68
N LEU A 142 -6.31 -11.45 -8.92
CA LEU A 142 -5.76 -10.42 -8.03
C LEU A 142 -5.39 -10.96 -6.65
N SER A 143 -5.90 -12.12 -6.23
CA SER A 143 -5.61 -12.68 -4.90
C SER A 143 -4.11 -12.79 -4.60
N PRO A 144 -3.24 -13.23 -5.54
CA PRO A 144 -1.80 -13.24 -5.30
C PRO A 144 -1.23 -11.85 -5.02
N ALA A 145 -1.71 -10.81 -5.71
CA ALA A 145 -1.27 -9.43 -5.47
C ALA A 145 -1.66 -8.96 -4.05
N GLY A 146 -2.83 -9.35 -3.54
CA GLY A 146 -3.26 -9.10 -2.16
C GLY A 146 -2.35 -9.76 -1.11
N ILE A 147 -1.84 -10.95 -1.38
CA ILE A 147 -0.84 -11.60 -0.50
C ILE A 147 0.51 -10.89 -0.63
N CYS A 148 0.95 -10.61 -1.85
CA CYS A 148 2.24 -9.98 -2.11
C CYS A 148 2.32 -8.57 -1.50
N ILE A 149 1.23 -7.80 -1.48
CA ILE A 149 1.24 -6.46 -0.87
C ILE A 149 1.35 -6.53 0.67
N LEU A 150 0.75 -7.53 1.33
CA LEU A 150 0.95 -7.78 2.75
C LEU A 150 2.42 -8.11 3.05
N VAL A 151 3.01 -9.00 2.25
CA VAL A 151 4.43 -9.36 2.35
C VAL A 151 5.29 -8.11 2.12
N TRP A 152 4.97 -7.29 1.14
CA TRP A 152 5.69 -6.06 0.84
C TRP A 152 5.65 -5.08 2.02
N PHE A 153 4.48 -4.84 2.63
CA PHE A 153 4.38 -4.00 3.83
C PHE A 153 5.22 -4.55 5.00
N ALA A 154 5.19 -5.86 5.23
CA ALA A 154 6.02 -6.48 6.26
C ALA A 154 7.51 -6.26 5.98
N LEU A 155 7.95 -6.45 4.73
CA LEU A 155 9.33 -6.22 4.34
C LEU A 155 9.74 -4.76 4.49
N VAL A 156 8.87 -3.81 4.10
CA VAL A 156 9.10 -2.38 4.33
C VAL A 156 9.24 -2.09 5.82
N ALA A 157 8.35 -2.63 6.67
CA ALA A 157 8.43 -2.44 8.12
C ALA A 157 9.72 -3.02 8.74
N ILE A 158 10.20 -4.15 8.23
CA ILE A 158 11.40 -4.82 8.75
C ILE A 158 12.68 -4.12 8.28
N PHE A 159 12.81 -3.87 6.98
CA PHE A 159 14.07 -3.49 6.35
C PHE A 159 14.25 -1.98 6.16
N HIS A 160 13.17 -1.20 6.17
CA HIS A 160 13.28 0.25 6.00
C HIS A 160 13.63 0.93 7.34
N ARG A 161 14.93 1.03 7.63
CA ARG A 161 15.45 1.87 8.72
C ARG A 161 15.53 3.32 8.29
N SER A 162 14.85 4.21 9.00
CA SER A 162 14.98 5.65 8.77
C SER A 162 16.43 6.10 8.99
N VAL A 163 16.83 7.16 8.28
CA VAL A 163 18.14 7.81 8.49
C VAL A 163 18.27 8.30 9.93
N GLU A 164 17.17 8.72 10.55
CA GLU A 164 17.09 9.15 11.95
C GLU A 164 17.41 8.03 12.95
N GLU A 165 16.87 6.81 12.77
CA GLU A 165 17.19 5.66 13.63
C GLU A 165 18.66 5.25 13.54
N ARG A 166 19.32 5.52 12.41
CA ARG A 166 20.75 5.26 12.20
C ARG A 166 21.64 6.27 12.92
N SER A 167 21.20 7.53 13.02
CA SER A 167 21.91 8.60 13.73
C SER A 167 21.78 8.51 15.24
N ALA A 168 20.77 7.80 15.75
CA ALA A 168 20.55 7.58 17.19
C ALA A 168 21.27 6.35 17.76
N ALA A 169 21.96 5.56 16.92
CA ALA A 169 22.76 4.43 17.39
C ALA A 169 23.98 4.96 18.17
N PRO A 170 24.22 4.52 19.42
CA PRO A 170 25.34 5.01 20.20
C PRO A 170 26.66 4.64 19.51
N THR A 171 27.48 5.65 19.24
CA THR A 171 28.89 5.48 18.90
C THR A 171 29.53 4.67 20.03
N SER A 172 29.98 3.45 19.71
CA SER A 172 30.70 2.59 20.65
C SER A 172 31.82 3.40 21.32
N PRO A 173 32.00 3.32 22.65
CA PRO A 173 33.12 3.98 23.29
C PRO A 173 34.40 3.38 22.72
N ALA A 174 35.27 4.23 22.19
CA ALA A 174 36.59 3.83 21.75
C ALA A 174 37.30 3.12 22.92
N SER A 175 37.63 1.85 22.74
CA SER A 175 38.52 1.12 23.63
C SER A 175 39.91 1.77 23.58
N VAL A 176 40.31 2.38 24.68
CA VAL A 176 41.68 2.86 24.96
C VAL A 176 42.58 1.68 25.30
#